data_AF-A0A0K8U4L2-F1
#
_entry.id   AF-A0A0K8U4L2-F1
#
_cell.length_a   1.000
_cell.length_b   1.000
_cell.length_c   1.000
_cell.angle_alpha   90.00
_cell.angle_beta   90.00
_cell.angle_gamma   90.00
#
_symmetry.space_group_name_H-M   'P 1'
#
loop_
_entity.id
_entity.type
_entity.pdbx_description
1 polymer ?
#
loop_
_entity_poly.entity_id
_entity_poly.type
_entity_poly.pdbx_seq_one_letter_code
_entity_poly.pdbx_strand_id
1 'polypeptide(L)'
;MCFGLPLFISSHKLTRSFAYLHDLEPRKVKPILKTDEPICPEGKLSCGDGECLDKELFCNGKPDCKDESDENACSVDDDPNRAPECDPTQCALPDCFCSADGTRIPGAIEPTQVPQMITITFNGAVNVDNIDLYEDIFNGQRQNPNGCSIKGTFFVSHKYTNYSAVQDLHRRGHEISVFSLTHKDDPNYWSSGSYDDWLAEMAGARLIIERFANITDGSIIGMRAPYLRVGGNKQFEMMADQFFVYDASITASLGRVPIWPYTLYFRMPHKCNGNAHNCPSRSHPVWEMVMNELDRRDDPTFDESLPGCHMVDSCSNVASGDQFARLLRHNFNRHYNSNRAPLGLHFHASWLKSKKEYRDELIKFIEEMLTRNDVFFVTNLQVIQWMQNPTELNSLRDFQEWKEKCDVKGQPYCSLPNACPLTTRELPGETLRLFTCMECPNNYPWILDPTGDGFSV
;
A
#
# COMPACT_ATOMS: atom_id res chain seq x y z
N MET A 1 61.41 -59.08 16.81
CA MET A 1 61.25 -58.13 17.93
C MET A 1 60.08 -57.21 17.61
N CYS A 2 59.24 -56.97 18.62
CA CYS A 2 57.87 -56.40 18.66
C CYS A 2 57.58 -55.21 17.70
N PHE A 3 56.33 -54.95 17.26
CA PHE A 3 55.10 -54.77 18.05
C PHE A 3 53.80 -54.91 17.22
N GLY A 4 52.80 -55.60 17.80
CA GLY A 4 51.41 -55.15 18.02
C GLY A 4 50.45 -54.85 16.86
N LEU A 5 49.45 -55.72 16.66
CA LEU A 5 48.14 -55.40 16.05
C LEU A 5 47.07 -56.38 16.59
N PRO A 6 45.91 -55.89 17.08
CA PRO A 6 44.72 -56.73 17.22
C PRO A 6 43.53 -56.26 16.37
N LEU A 7 42.88 -57.25 15.75
CA LEU A 7 41.44 -57.51 15.57
C LEU A 7 40.45 -56.41 15.12
N PHE A 8 40.13 -56.46 13.83
CA PHE A 8 38.82 -56.71 13.19
C PHE A 8 37.49 -56.76 14.00
N ILE A 9 36.50 -55.95 13.51
CA ILE A 9 35.07 -56.25 13.16
C ILE A 9 33.96 -55.37 13.82
N SER A 10 33.31 -54.61 12.91
CA SER A 10 31.88 -54.24 12.77
C SER A 10 31.19 -53.33 13.81
N SER A 11 30.97 -52.07 13.44
CA SER A 11 29.97 -51.19 14.03
C SER A 11 28.70 -51.13 13.16
N HIS A 12 27.57 -51.47 13.77
CA HIS A 12 26.23 -51.30 13.24
C HIS A 12 25.91 -49.81 13.00
N LYS A 13 25.26 -49.53 11.87
CA LYS A 13 24.59 -48.26 11.57
C LYS A 13 23.51 -47.98 12.61
N LEU A 14 23.63 -46.86 13.32
CA LEU A 14 22.53 -46.21 14.04
C LEU A 14 22.12 -44.97 13.24
N THR A 15 21.16 -45.13 12.34
CA THR A 15 20.37 -44.02 11.80
C THR A 15 19.43 -43.53 12.89
N ARG A 16 19.74 -42.38 13.51
CA ARG A 16 18.76 -41.61 14.28
C ARG A 16 17.99 -40.71 13.31
N SER A 17 16.73 -41.06 13.05
CA SER A 17 15.75 -40.14 12.49
C SER A 17 15.55 -38.98 13.46
N PHE A 18 15.92 -37.77 13.05
CA PHE A 18 15.38 -36.55 13.64
C PHE A 18 13.98 -36.36 13.04
N ALA A 19 12.95 -36.80 13.77
CA ALA A 19 11.59 -36.38 13.50
C ALA A 19 11.47 -34.91 13.94
N TYR A 20 11.13 -34.05 12.98
CA TYR A 20 10.73 -32.68 13.24
C TYR A 20 9.49 -32.70 14.15
N LEU A 21 9.65 -32.21 15.39
CA LEU A 21 8.53 -31.71 16.18
C LEU A 21 8.05 -30.44 15.49
N HIS A 22 7.00 -30.55 14.69
CA HIS A 22 6.15 -29.41 14.40
C HIS A 22 5.57 -28.94 15.74
N ASP A 23 5.80 -27.68 16.10
CA ASP A 23 5.05 -26.98 17.13
C ASP A 23 3.56 -27.17 16.84
N LEU A 24 2.89 -27.97 17.66
CA LEU A 24 1.44 -28.00 17.74
C LEU A 24 1.05 -26.77 18.55
N GLU A 25 0.78 -25.65 17.88
CA GLU A 25 0.10 -24.54 18.54
C GLU A 25 -1.18 -25.05 19.21
N PRO A 26 -1.43 -24.70 20.49
CA PRO A 26 -2.63 -25.15 21.18
C PRO A 26 -3.87 -24.63 20.46
N ARG A 27 -4.82 -25.54 20.19
CA ARG A 27 -6.07 -25.20 19.51
C ARG A 27 -6.86 -24.20 20.38
N LYS A 28 -6.88 -22.95 19.95
CA LYS A 28 -7.63 -21.88 20.65
C LYS A 28 -9.13 -22.20 20.69
N VAL A 29 -9.77 -21.92 21.82
CA VAL A 29 -11.21 -22.11 21.99
C VAL A 29 -11.94 -21.05 21.17
N LYS A 30 -12.89 -21.47 20.34
CA LYS A 30 -13.66 -20.56 19.47
C LYS A 30 -15.02 -20.26 20.09
N PRO A 31 -15.59 -19.07 19.83
CA PRO A 31 -16.91 -18.70 20.31
C PRO A 31 -18.00 -19.48 19.55
N ILE A 32 -19.16 -19.65 20.18
CA ILE A 32 -20.27 -20.43 19.63
C ILE A 32 -21.20 -19.51 18.85
N LEU A 33 -20.79 -19.15 17.63
CA LEU A 33 -21.49 -18.14 16.80
C LEU A 33 -22.54 -18.73 15.84
N LYS A 34 -22.46 -20.01 15.50
CA LYS A 34 -23.34 -20.69 14.52
C LYS A 34 -24.10 -21.82 15.20
N THR A 35 -25.36 -21.59 15.51
CA THR A 35 -26.26 -22.56 16.15
C THR A 35 -27.63 -22.58 15.49
N ASP A 36 -28.33 -23.71 15.56
CA ASP A 36 -29.68 -23.86 15.01
C ASP A 36 -30.70 -22.99 15.76
N GLU A 37 -30.50 -22.79 17.06
CA GLU A 37 -31.26 -21.86 17.91
C GLU A 37 -30.30 -20.88 18.61
N PRO A 38 -30.66 -19.60 18.76
CA PRO A 38 -29.80 -18.60 19.40
C PRO A 38 -29.61 -18.92 20.89
N ILE A 39 -28.36 -19.16 21.31
CA ILE A 39 -27.99 -19.42 22.72
C ILE A 39 -28.18 -18.16 23.57
N CYS A 40 -27.84 -17.00 23.01
CA CYS A 40 -27.84 -15.72 23.70
C CYS A 40 -29.00 -14.82 23.24
N PRO A 41 -29.46 -13.88 24.09
CA PRO A 41 -30.41 -12.85 23.70
C PRO A 41 -29.93 -12.00 22.52
N GLU A 42 -30.87 -11.30 21.88
CA GLU A 42 -30.56 -10.36 20.79
C GLU A 42 -29.51 -9.32 21.23
N GLY A 43 -28.52 -9.06 20.37
CA GLY A 43 -27.38 -8.17 20.67
C GLY A 43 -26.22 -8.82 21.41
N LYS A 44 -26.35 -10.09 21.85
CA LYS A 44 -25.30 -10.83 22.56
C LYS A 44 -24.81 -12.05 21.77
N LEU A 45 -23.57 -12.44 22.03
CA LEU A 45 -22.92 -13.60 21.42
C LEU A 45 -22.35 -14.52 22.50
N SER A 46 -22.25 -15.81 22.19
CA SER A 46 -21.79 -16.84 23.13
C SER A 46 -20.28 -17.03 23.05
N CYS A 47 -19.61 -16.92 24.20
CA CYS A 47 -18.28 -17.46 24.45
C CYS A 47 -18.25 -18.99 24.20
N GLY A 48 -17.06 -19.56 24.12
CA GLY A 48 -16.83 -21.00 23.99
C GLY A 48 -17.26 -21.81 25.21
N ASP A 49 -17.30 -21.17 26.39
CA ASP A 49 -17.82 -21.71 27.64
C ASP A 49 -19.34 -21.55 27.82
N GLY A 50 -20.01 -20.86 26.88
CA GLY A 50 -21.45 -20.60 26.90
C GLY A 50 -21.86 -19.29 27.60
N GLU A 51 -20.92 -18.47 28.10
CA GLU A 51 -21.22 -17.14 28.64
C GLU A 51 -21.68 -16.18 27.52
N CYS A 52 -22.71 -15.36 27.79
CA CYS A 52 -23.24 -14.42 26.81
C CYS A 52 -22.72 -13.01 27.08
N LEU A 53 -21.93 -12.48 26.15
CA LEU A 53 -21.38 -11.12 26.18
C LEU A 53 -21.98 -10.26 25.07
N ASP A 54 -21.89 -8.94 25.23
CA ASP A 54 -22.37 -8.01 24.21
C ASP A 54 -21.52 -8.13 22.93
N LYS A 55 -22.16 -8.03 21.76
CA LYS A 55 -21.54 -8.29 20.46
C LYS A 55 -20.30 -7.41 20.22
N GLU A 56 -20.29 -6.19 20.73
CA GLU A 56 -19.20 -5.22 20.62
C GLU A 56 -17.94 -5.62 21.38
N LEU A 57 -18.06 -6.53 22.35
CA LEU A 57 -16.93 -7.05 23.12
C LEU A 57 -16.12 -8.10 22.34
N PHE A 58 -16.69 -8.71 21.30
CA PHE A 58 -15.97 -9.69 20.49
C PHE A 58 -14.97 -9.00 19.56
N CYS A 59 -13.73 -9.52 19.52
CA CYS A 59 -12.65 -9.03 18.67
C CYS A 59 -12.30 -7.55 18.93
N ASN A 60 -12.34 -7.13 20.19
CA ASN A 60 -12.01 -5.77 20.62
C ASN A 60 -10.55 -5.64 21.08
N GLY A 61 -9.79 -6.75 21.11
CA GLY A 61 -8.39 -6.82 21.55
C GLY A 61 -8.20 -7.04 23.05
N LYS A 62 -9.28 -7.28 23.81
CA LYS A 62 -9.27 -7.52 25.26
C LYS A 62 -10.07 -8.79 25.56
N PRO A 63 -9.47 -9.80 26.22
CA PRO A 63 -10.21 -10.99 26.58
C PRO A 63 -11.30 -10.67 27.62
N ASP A 64 -12.56 -10.73 27.18
CA ASP A 64 -13.75 -10.53 28.01
C ASP A 64 -14.39 -11.88 28.39
N CYS A 65 -14.26 -12.92 27.56
CA CYS A 65 -14.66 -14.29 27.94
C CYS A 65 -13.65 -14.90 28.92
N LYS A 66 -14.11 -15.73 29.86
CA LYS A 66 -13.22 -16.46 30.78
C LYS A 66 -12.25 -17.42 30.07
N ASP A 67 -12.66 -17.91 28.91
CA ASP A 67 -11.89 -18.81 28.05
C ASP A 67 -11.20 -18.08 26.89
N GLU A 68 -11.23 -16.74 26.88
CA GLU A 68 -10.63 -15.86 25.86
C GLU A 68 -11.17 -16.12 24.43
N SER A 69 -12.30 -16.80 24.30
CA SER A 69 -12.84 -17.24 23.01
C SER A 69 -13.35 -16.09 22.13
N ASP A 70 -13.70 -14.96 22.73
CA ASP A 70 -14.14 -13.72 22.06
C ASP A 70 -13.08 -13.15 21.11
N GLU A 71 -11.78 -13.39 21.40
CA GLU A 71 -10.65 -12.87 20.61
C GLU A 71 -10.08 -13.91 19.61
N ASN A 72 -10.70 -15.10 19.52
CA ASN A 72 -10.17 -16.22 18.75
C ASN A 72 -10.83 -16.43 17.37
N ALA A 73 -11.74 -15.53 16.98
CA ALA A 73 -12.50 -15.59 15.73
C ALA A 73 -12.51 -14.25 14.99
N CYS A 74 -11.37 -13.56 14.91
CA CYS A 74 -11.29 -12.17 14.41
C CYS A 74 -10.78 -12.02 12.97
N SER A 75 -10.79 -13.11 12.19
CA SER A 75 -10.42 -13.07 10.78
C SER A 75 -11.54 -12.44 9.92
N VAL A 76 -11.22 -12.06 8.69
CA VAL A 76 -12.20 -11.52 7.72
C VAL A 76 -13.43 -12.43 7.52
N ASP A 77 -13.26 -13.75 7.69
CA ASP A 77 -14.32 -14.74 7.48
C ASP A 77 -15.08 -15.10 8.77
N ASP A 78 -14.40 -15.07 9.92
CA ASP A 78 -14.93 -15.54 11.20
C ASP A 78 -15.45 -14.40 12.11
N ASP A 79 -15.04 -13.14 11.89
CA ASP A 79 -15.39 -12.01 12.76
C ASP A 79 -16.93 -11.82 12.81
N PRO A 80 -17.54 -11.85 14.01
CA PRO A 80 -18.98 -11.64 14.17
C PRO A 80 -19.44 -10.20 13.87
N ASN A 81 -18.51 -9.25 13.94
CA ASN A 81 -18.68 -7.82 13.64
C ASN A 81 -18.19 -7.47 12.22
N ARG A 82 -17.93 -8.47 11.37
CA ARG A 82 -17.43 -8.24 10.01
C ARG A 82 -18.38 -7.37 9.18
N ALA A 83 -17.78 -6.62 8.26
CA ALA A 83 -18.52 -5.88 7.25
C ALA A 83 -19.42 -6.82 6.43
N PRO A 84 -20.65 -6.39 6.08
CA PRO A 84 -21.52 -7.18 5.21
C PRO A 84 -20.94 -7.28 3.80
N GLU A 85 -21.44 -8.24 3.02
CA GLU A 85 -21.15 -8.29 1.58
C GLU A 85 -21.68 -7.04 0.89
N CYS A 86 -21.04 -6.65 -0.20
CA CYS A 86 -21.40 -5.45 -0.96
C CYS A 86 -22.91 -5.40 -1.27
N ASP A 87 -23.57 -4.35 -0.80
CA ASP A 87 -24.94 -4.00 -1.17
C ASP A 87 -24.92 -2.74 -2.04
N PRO A 88 -25.06 -2.88 -3.38
CA PRO A 88 -25.08 -1.74 -4.30
C PRO A 88 -26.26 -0.78 -4.10
N THR A 89 -27.27 -1.14 -3.31
CA THR A 89 -28.39 -0.24 -2.99
C THR A 89 -28.07 0.72 -1.85
N GLN A 90 -27.12 0.34 -0.99
CA GLN A 90 -26.62 1.16 0.12
C GLN A 90 -25.28 1.83 -0.21
N CYS A 91 -24.46 1.19 -1.05
CA CYS A 91 -23.18 1.71 -1.48
C CYS A 91 -23.30 2.48 -2.80
N ALA A 92 -23.39 3.81 -2.71
CA ALA A 92 -23.51 4.69 -3.87
C ALA A 92 -22.39 5.74 -3.92
N LEU A 93 -21.96 6.06 -5.14
CA LEU A 93 -21.03 7.15 -5.41
C LEU A 93 -21.66 8.51 -5.01
N PRO A 94 -20.86 9.51 -4.58
CA PRO A 94 -19.39 9.51 -4.54
C PRO A 94 -18.78 8.88 -3.27
N ASP A 95 -19.58 8.60 -2.24
CA ASP A 95 -19.04 8.26 -0.92
C ASP A 95 -18.65 6.78 -0.80
N CYS A 96 -19.33 5.90 -1.53
CA CYS A 96 -19.12 4.45 -1.46
C CYS A 96 -19.06 3.83 -2.85
N PHE A 97 -18.12 2.93 -3.06
CA PHE A 97 -18.07 2.08 -4.26
C PHE A 97 -17.69 0.65 -3.90
N CYS A 98 -18.52 -0.30 -4.30
CA CYS A 98 -18.24 -1.72 -4.20
C CYS A 98 -18.91 -2.51 -5.32
N SER A 99 -18.43 -3.73 -5.55
CA SER A 99 -19.11 -4.75 -6.34
C SER A 99 -18.78 -6.14 -5.78
N ALA A 100 -19.56 -7.16 -6.15
CA ALA A 100 -19.41 -8.50 -5.59
C ALA A 100 -18.00 -9.11 -5.76
N ASP A 101 -17.34 -8.82 -6.89
CA ASP A 101 -16.00 -9.33 -7.23
C ASP A 101 -14.99 -8.21 -7.52
N GLY A 102 -15.39 -6.95 -7.34
CA GLY A 102 -14.52 -5.79 -7.54
C GLY A 102 -14.23 -5.45 -9.00
N THR A 103 -14.84 -6.14 -9.97
CA THR A 103 -14.53 -5.96 -11.40
C THR A 103 -15.44 -4.97 -12.12
N ARG A 104 -16.53 -4.54 -11.49
CA ARG A 104 -17.50 -3.60 -12.07
C ARG A 104 -16.87 -2.23 -12.29
N ILE A 105 -17.19 -1.62 -13.43
CA ILE A 105 -16.75 -0.26 -13.78
C ILE A 105 -17.62 0.77 -13.03
N PRO A 106 -17.01 1.79 -12.38
CA PRO A 106 -17.72 2.93 -11.78
C PRO A 106 -18.66 3.63 -12.78
N GLY A 107 -19.87 3.97 -12.33
CA GLY A 107 -20.89 4.58 -13.20
C GLY A 107 -21.48 3.67 -14.27
N ALA A 108 -21.09 2.39 -14.32
CA ALA A 108 -21.50 1.44 -15.37
C ALA A 108 -21.22 1.94 -16.80
N ILE A 109 -20.14 2.71 -16.97
CA ILE A 109 -19.67 3.18 -18.27
C ILE A 109 -19.20 1.98 -19.11
N GLU A 110 -19.49 2.00 -20.41
CA GLU A 110 -18.98 1.00 -21.34
C GLU A 110 -17.45 0.99 -21.35
N PRO A 111 -16.77 -0.18 -21.30
CA PRO A 111 -15.32 -0.25 -21.18
C PRO A 111 -14.56 0.59 -22.22
N THR A 112 -15.09 0.72 -23.44
CA THR A 112 -14.48 1.53 -24.51
C THR A 112 -14.54 3.04 -24.29
N GLN A 113 -15.41 3.52 -23.38
CA GLN A 113 -15.57 4.93 -23.00
C GLN A 113 -14.87 5.28 -21.68
N VAL A 114 -14.23 4.30 -21.03
CA VAL A 114 -13.46 4.50 -19.78
C VAL A 114 -12.02 4.88 -20.13
N PRO A 115 -11.42 5.91 -19.52
CA PRO A 115 -9.99 6.15 -19.65
C PRO A 115 -9.19 5.01 -19.04
N GLN A 116 -8.17 4.52 -19.75
CA GLN A 116 -7.18 3.68 -19.09
C GLN A 116 -6.28 4.56 -18.23
N MET A 117 -6.52 4.52 -16.93
CA MET A 117 -5.66 5.18 -15.94
C MET A 117 -4.44 4.30 -15.65
N ILE A 118 -3.27 4.94 -15.54
CA ILE A 118 -2.02 4.33 -15.10
C ILE A 118 -1.50 5.14 -13.91
N THR A 119 -1.28 4.49 -12.77
CA THR A 119 -0.71 5.12 -11.57
C THR A 119 0.74 4.67 -11.41
N ILE A 120 1.68 5.60 -11.59
CA ILE A 120 3.10 5.35 -11.33
C ILE A 120 3.39 5.79 -9.89
N THR A 121 3.85 4.87 -9.05
CA THR A 121 4.11 5.16 -7.64
C THR A 121 5.53 4.83 -7.23
N PHE A 122 6.13 5.67 -6.39
CA PHE A 122 7.45 5.44 -5.82
C PHE A 122 7.38 5.34 -4.30
N ASN A 123 7.99 4.29 -3.73
CA ASN A 123 8.11 4.11 -2.29
C ASN A 123 9.51 4.53 -1.80
N GLY A 124 9.56 5.09 -0.58
CA GLY A 124 10.78 5.32 0.18
C GLY A 124 11.19 6.79 0.26
N ALA A 125 12.45 7.02 0.62
CA ALA A 125 12.98 8.36 0.84
C ALA A 125 13.19 9.11 -0.49
N VAL A 126 12.81 10.38 -0.55
CA VAL A 126 13.10 11.26 -1.69
C VAL A 126 14.35 12.05 -1.40
N ASN A 127 15.43 11.85 -2.17
CA ASN A 127 16.71 12.51 -1.92
C ASN A 127 17.58 12.58 -3.19
N VAL A 128 18.83 13.02 -3.02
CA VAL A 128 19.78 13.19 -4.14
C VAL A 128 20.05 11.92 -4.93
N ASP A 129 19.77 10.74 -4.36
CA ASP A 129 19.96 9.46 -5.04
C ASP A 129 18.87 9.17 -6.07
N ASN A 130 17.73 9.87 -6.06
CA ASN A 130 16.60 9.57 -6.94
C ASN A 130 15.89 10.77 -7.59
N ILE A 131 16.19 12.01 -7.18
CA ILE A 131 15.59 13.21 -7.80
C ILE A 131 15.87 13.27 -9.32
N ASP A 132 17.08 12.90 -9.75
CA ASP A 132 17.47 12.85 -11.17
C ASP A 132 16.59 11.89 -11.98
N LEU A 133 16.28 10.71 -11.42
CA LEU A 133 15.36 9.75 -12.02
C LEU A 133 13.95 10.35 -12.17
N TYR A 134 13.46 11.04 -11.14
CA TYR A 134 12.14 11.66 -11.19
C TYR A 134 12.08 12.79 -12.21
N GLU A 135 13.15 13.58 -12.36
CA GLU A 135 13.27 14.61 -13.40
C GLU A 135 13.28 14.01 -14.81
N ASP A 136 13.99 12.89 -15.02
CA ASP A 136 14.02 12.17 -16.29
C ASP A 136 12.63 11.67 -16.69
N ILE A 137 11.86 11.10 -15.74
CA ILE A 137 10.52 10.54 -15.97
C ILE A 137 9.45 11.63 -16.09
N PHE A 138 9.48 12.63 -15.21
CA PHE A 138 8.47 13.69 -15.11
C PHE A 138 8.97 15.04 -15.62
N ASN A 139 9.68 15.04 -16.75
CA ASN A 139 10.39 16.21 -17.30
C ASN A 139 9.54 17.44 -17.70
N GLY A 140 8.22 17.40 -17.48
CA GLY A 140 7.28 18.47 -17.82
C GLY A 140 6.91 18.57 -19.31
N GLN A 141 7.50 17.74 -20.17
CA GLN A 141 7.18 17.68 -21.61
C GLN A 141 6.18 16.57 -21.93
N ARG A 142 6.12 15.52 -21.09
CA ARG A 142 5.17 14.41 -21.23
C ARG A 142 3.79 14.83 -20.74
N GLN A 143 2.81 14.87 -21.64
CA GLN A 143 1.46 15.36 -21.36
C GLN A 143 0.41 14.29 -21.66
N ASN A 144 -0.57 14.17 -20.76
CA ASN A 144 -1.80 13.42 -20.98
C ASN A 144 -2.66 14.05 -22.11
N PRO A 145 -3.66 13.33 -22.63
CA PRO A 145 -4.55 13.83 -23.69
C PRO A 145 -5.29 15.14 -23.37
N ASN A 146 -5.41 15.52 -22.10
CA ASN A 146 -6.00 16.80 -21.66
C ASN A 146 -5.02 17.98 -21.70
N GLY A 147 -3.77 17.77 -22.13
CA GLY A 147 -2.71 18.78 -22.19
C GLY A 147 -1.97 19.01 -20.88
N CYS A 148 -2.31 18.27 -19.82
CA CYS A 148 -1.63 18.36 -18.53
C CYS A 148 -0.44 17.41 -18.45
N SER A 149 0.63 17.86 -17.80
CA SER A 149 1.78 17.01 -17.48
C SER A 149 1.36 15.74 -16.75
N ILE A 150 1.97 14.61 -17.12
CA ILE A 150 1.74 13.32 -16.45
C ILE A 150 2.07 13.42 -14.96
N LYS A 151 1.30 12.72 -14.12
CA LYS A 151 1.46 12.74 -12.67
C LYS A 151 1.85 11.37 -12.12
N GLY A 152 2.31 11.37 -10.88
CA GLY A 152 2.73 10.19 -10.13
C GLY A 152 2.51 10.42 -8.64
N THR A 153 2.53 9.34 -7.86
CA THR A 153 2.29 9.36 -6.42
C THR A 153 3.54 8.87 -5.66
N PHE A 154 3.98 9.63 -4.67
CA PHE A 154 5.17 9.34 -3.88
C PHE A 154 4.78 8.97 -2.46
N PHE A 155 4.97 7.72 -2.08
CA PHE A 155 4.84 7.22 -0.72
C PHE A 155 6.16 7.46 0.01
N VAL A 156 6.24 8.57 0.73
CA VAL A 156 7.47 9.12 1.31
C VAL A 156 7.69 8.57 2.73
N SER A 157 8.84 7.96 2.96
CA SER A 157 9.32 7.59 4.30
C SER A 157 10.16 8.71 4.91
N HIS A 158 10.19 8.86 6.23
CA HIS A 158 10.90 9.99 6.85
C HIS A 158 12.43 9.90 6.73
N LYS A 159 13.03 8.78 7.14
CA LYS A 159 14.50 8.69 7.29
C LYS A 159 15.20 8.98 5.95
N TYR A 160 16.19 9.87 5.97
CA TYR A 160 16.99 10.32 4.80
C TYR A 160 16.24 11.12 3.72
N THR A 161 14.99 11.53 3.94
CA THR A 161 14.24 12.36 2.98
C THR A 161 14.70 13.82 2.99
N ASN A 162 14.80 14.38 1.79
CA ASN A 162 14.95 15.80 1.53
C ASN A 162 13.57 16.44 1.30
N TYR A 163 13.06 17.14 2.31
CA TYR A 163 11.74 17.76 2.26
C TYR A 163 11.62 18.95 1.31
N SER A 164 12.73 19.60 0.93
CA SER A 164 12.70 20.60 -0.15
C SER A 164 12.41 19.97 -1.51
N ALA A 165 12.86 18.73 -1.74
CA ALA A 165 12.54 17.98 -2.96
C ALA A 165 11.10 17.46 -2.95
N VAL A 166 10.62 16.99 -1.78
CA VAL A 166 9.20 16.62 -1.59
C VAL A 166 8.29 17.82 -1.86
N GLN A 167 8.65 19.01 -1.36
CA GLN A 167 7.94 20.26 -1.63
C GLN A 167 7.90 20.57 -3.14
N ASP A 168 8.99 20.41 -3.88
CA ASP A 168 8.99 20.66 -5.32
C ASP A 168 8.17 19.64 -6.11
N LEU A 169 8.20 18.36 -5.73
CA LEU A 169 7.35 17.32 -6.32
C LEU A 169 5.86 17.67 -6.14
N HIS A 170 5.46 18.05 -4.92
CA HIS A 170 4.09 18.49 -4.62
C HIS A 170 3.70 19.76 -5.38
N ARG A 171 4.61 20.74 -5.45
CA ARG A 171 4.41 22.00 -6.21
C ARG A 171 4.12 21.70 -7.68
N ARG A 172 4.82 20.72 -8.28
CA ARG A 172 4.64 20.27 -9.67
C ARG A 172 3.39 19.41 -9.89
N GLY A 173 2.62 19.17 -8.83
CA GLY A 173 1.34 18.47 -8.87
C GLY A 173 1.43 16.95 -8.76
N HIS A 174 2.60 16.41 -8.41
CA HIS A 174 2.68 15.02 -7.97
C HIS A 174 2.01 14.89 -6.60
N GLU A 175 1.42 13.73 -6.36
CA GLU A 175 0.82 13.43 -5.06
C GLU A 175 1.90 12.98 -4.08
N ILE A 176 1.83 13.51 -2.84
CA ILE A 176 2.67 13.08 -1.72
C ILE A 176 1.79 12.33 -0.74
N SER A 177 2.22 11.14 -0.36
CA SER A 177 1.53 10.21 0.52
C SER A 177 2.52 9.63 1.54
N VAL A 178 2.00 9.03 2.60
CA VAL A 178 2.80 8.58 3.74
C VAL A 178 3.29 7.14 3.56
N PHE A 179 4.57 6.88 3.86
CA PHE A 179 5.17 5.54 3.89
C PHE A 179 5.89 5.26 5.22
N SER A 180 5.20 5.55 6.32
CA SER A 180 5.69 5.52 7.70
C SER A 180 6.85 6.46 8.02
N LEU A 181 7.12 6.60 9.30
CA LEU A 181 8.23 7.38 9.83
C LEU A 181 9.49 6.49 9.92
N THR A 182 9.38 5.34 10.59
CA THR A 182 10.56 4.53 10.93
C THR A 182 10.97 3.57 9.83
N HIS A 183 10.01 3.09 9.05
CA HIS A 183 10.16 1.95 8.16
C HIS A 183 10.85 0.75 8.88
N LYS A 184 10.45 0.47 10.13
CA LYS A 184 10.93 -0.67 10.93
C LYS A 184 10.94 -1.97 10.12
N ASP A 185 12.09 -2.64 10.15
CA ASP A 185 12.36 -3.82 9.33
C ASP A 185 11.54 -5.06 9.70
N ASP A 186 11.05 -5.16 10.94
CA ASP A 186 10.26 -6.30 11.40
C ASP A 186 8.86 -6.27 10.78
N PRO A 187 8.49 -7.21 9.88
CA PRO A 187 7.17 -7.23 9.28
C PRO A 187 6.03 -7.50 10.27
N ASN A 188 6.33 -8.11 11.43
CA ASN A 188 5.35 -8.35 12.48
C ASN A 188 4.99 -7.05 13.21
N TYR A 189 5.91 -6.09 13.33
CA TYR A 189 5.62 -4.77 13.91
C TYR A 189 4.39 -4.11 13.24
N TRP A 190 4.29 -4.23 11.93
CA TRP A 190 3.18 -3.72 11.14
C TRP A 190 1.94 -4.61 11.24
N SER A 191 2.12 -5.92 11.07
CA SER A 191 1.00 -6.88 11.06
C SER A 191 0.29 -6.97 12.41
N SER A 192 1.00 -6.76 13.53
CA SER A 192 0.43 -6.74 14.88
C SER A 192 0.48 -5.35 15.52
N GLY A 193 0.64 -4.30 14.72
CA GLY A 193 0.74 -2.92 15.20
C GLY A 193 -0.54 -2.49 15.92
N SER A 194 -0.38 -1.86 17.08
CA SER A 194 -1.50 -1.27 17.82
C SER A 194 -2.02 0.00 17.12
N TYR A 195 -3.18 0.52 17.55
CA TYR A 195 -3.68 1.81 17.06
C TYR A 195 -2.63 2.92 17.24
N ASP A 196 -1.97 2.96 18.40
CA ASP A 196 -0.97 3.99 18.72
C ASP A 196 0.31 3.84 17.86
N ASP A 197 0.71 2.60 17.51
CA ASP A 197 1.81 2.37 16.57
C ASP A 197 1.49 2.95 15.20
N TRP A 198 0.31 2.63 14.65
CA TRP A 198 -0.14 3.16 13.36
C TRP A 198 -0.28 4.68 13.38
N LEU A 199 -0.79 5.24 14.48
CA LEU A 199 -0.94 6.68 14.66
C LEU A 199 0.42 7.39 14.63
N ALA A 200 1.36 6.90 15.43
CA ALA A 200 2.69 7.50 15.52
C ALA A 200 3.48 7.38 14.20
N GLU A 201 3.37 6.24 13.51
CA GLU A 201 4.05 6.00 12.25
C GLU A 201 3.46 6.81 11.09
N MET A 202 2.13 6.86 10.95
CA MET A 202 1.48 7.42 9.78
C MET A 202 1.07 8.88 9.96
N ALA A 203 0.32 9.20 11.01
CA ALA A 203 -0.06 10.59 11.28
C ALA A 203 1.16 11.43 11.70
N GLY A 204 2.11 10.85 12.44
CA GLY A 204 3.40 11.48 12.75
C GLY A 204 4.20 11.79 11.48
N ALA A 205 4.29 10.85 10.53
CA ALA A 205 4.96 11.10 9.26
C ALA A 205 4.23 12.17 8.40
N ARG A 206 2.89 12.18 8.38
CA ARG A 206 2.12 13.26 7.73
C ARG A 206 2.49 14.63 8.30
N LEU A 207 2.52 14.76 9.62
CA LEU A 207 2.89 16.01 10.30
C LEU A 207 4.32 16.47 9.93
N ILE A 208 5.28 15.54 9.87
CA ILE A 208 6.65 15.85 9.44
C ILE A 208 6.66 16.36 7.99
N ILE A 209 5.95 15.70 7.08
CA ILE A 209 5.87 16.13 5.67
C ILE A 209 5.23 17.52 5.58
N GLU A 210 4.06 17.73 6.19
CA GLU A 210 3.35 19.02 6.19
C GLU A 210 4.25 20.16 6.67
N ARG A 211 4.95 19.94 7.79
CA ARG A 211 5.81 20.93 8.41
C ARG A 211 7.07 21.23 7.59
N PHE A 212 7.83 20.20 7.20
CA PHE A 212 9.15 20.40 6.59
C PHE A 212 9.11 20.54 5.07
N ALA A 213 8.04 20.12 4.40
CA ALA A 213 7.77 20.45 3.00
C ALA A 213 6.83 21.67 2.84
N ASN A 214 6.32 22.24 3.95
CA ASN A 214 5.39 23.38 3.95
C ASN A 214 4.17 23.14 3.05
N ILE A 215 3.53 21.99 3.23
CA ILE A 215 2.31 21.60 2.52
C ILE A 215 1.13 21.83 3.48
N THR A 216 0.26 22.78 3.16
CA THR A 216 -0.80 23.27 4.07
C THR A 216 -2.20 23.16 3.49
N ASP A 217 -2.36 22.58 2.30
CA ASP A 217 -3.62 22.40 1.59
C ASP A 217 -4.38 21.13 2.00
N GLY A 218 -3.87 20.38 3.00
CA GLY A 218 -4.48 19.15 3.49
C GLY A 218 -4.44 18.00 2.48
N SER A 219 -3.55 18.05 1.48
CA SER A 219 -3.49 17.06 0.38
C SER A 219 -2.73 15.77 0.70
N ILE A 220 -2.16 15.61 1.91
CA ILE A 220 -1.46 14.40 2.33
C ILE A 220 -2.47 13.44 2.96
N ILE A 221 -3.17 12.73 2.10
CA ILE A 221 -4.36 11.94 2.45
C ILE A 221 -4.24 10.44 2.16
N GLY A 222 -3.20 10.04 1.46
CA GLY A 222 -2.90 8.64 1.13
C GLY A 222 -1.82 8.07 2.04
N MET A 223 -1.88 6.77 2.27
CA MET A 223 -0.78 6.04 2.91
C MET A 223 -0.56 4.65 2.30
N ARG A 224 0.62 4.10 2.54
CA ARG A 224 0.98 2.73 2.24
C ARG A 224 1.79 2.15 3.40
N ALA A 225 1.47 0.92 3.78
CA ALA A 225 2.16 0.18 4.82
C ALA A 225 3.52 -0.34 4.32
N PRO A 226 4.61 -0.19 5.09
CA PRO A 226 5.89 -0.82 4.80
C PRO A 226 5.77 -2.33 4.59
N TYR A 227 6.51 -2.84 3.60
CA TYR A 227 6.45 -4.24 3.16
C TYR A 227 5.04 -4.74 2.76
N LEU A 228 4.10 -3.83 2.54
CA LEU A 228 2.67 -4.09 2.33
C LEU A 228 2.03 -4.92 3.46
N ARG A 229 2.55 -4.76 4.69
CA ARG A 229 2.03 -5.44 5.87
C ARG A 229 0.83 -4.70 6.43
N VAL A 230 -0.36 -5.14 6.01
CA VAL A 230 -1.64 -4.60 6.48
C VAL A 230 -1.86 -4.92 7.96
N GLY A 231 -2.32 -3.92 8.71
CA GLY A 231 -2.48 -3.96 10.18
C GLY A 231 -3.88 -4.31 10.67
N GLY A 232 -4.64 -5.12 9.93
CA GLY A 232 -6.01 -5.50 10.28
C GLY A 232 -6.91 -4.28 10.47
N ASN A 233 -7.90 -4.38 11.36
CA ASN A 233 -8.79 -3.25 11.64
C ASN A 233 -8.05 -2.04 12.25
N LYS A 234 -6.96 -2.24 12.99
CA LYS A 234 -6.27 -1.16 13.72
C LYS A 234 -5.67 -0.10 12.79
N GLN A 235 -5.14 -0.53 11.65
CA GLN A 235 -4.68 0.38 10.60
C GLN A 235 -5.84 1.28 10.12
N PHE A 236 -6.98 0.68 9.77
CA PHE A 236 -8.09 1.42 9.15
C PHE A 236 -8.93 2.22 10.16
N GLU A 237 -9.01 1.78 11.42
CA GLU A 237 -9.53 2.57 12.55
C GLU A 237 -8.72 3.87 12.68
N MET A 238 -7.38 3.77 12.75
CA MET A 238 -6.49 4.93 12.79
C MET A 238 -6.68 5.82 11.56
N MET A 239 -6.77 5.25 10.36
CA MET A 239 -6.96 6.03 9.14
C MET A 239 -8.26 6.84 9.17
N ALA A 240 -9.36 6.23 9.61
CA ALA A 240 -10.65 6.91 9.73
C ALA A 240 -10.60 8.06 10.74
N ASP A 241 -10.05 7.81 11.93
CA ASP A 241 -9.93 8.81 13.00
C ASP A 241 -8.96 9.95 12.65
N GLN A 242 -7.96 9.66 11.81
CA GLN A 242 -6.97 10.62 11.33
C GLN A 242 -7.30 11.21 9.95
N PHE A 243 -8.48 10.95 9.41
CA PHE A 243 -8.97 11.49 8.12
C PHE A 243 -8.04 11.18 6.93
N PHE A 244 -7.38 10.02 6.92
CA PHE A 244 -6.77 9.50 5.69
C PHE A 244 -7.88 9.03 4.75
N VAL A 245 -7.78 9.40 3.47
CA VAL A 245 -8.82 9.11 2.47
C VAL A 245 -8.65 7.71 1.90
N TYR A 246 -7.41 7.26 1.68
CA TYR A 246 -7.16 5.96 1.08
C TYR A 246 -5.90 5.26 1.58
N ASP A 247 -5.97 3.94 1.59
CA ASP A 247 -4.83 3.02 1.72
C ASP A 247 -4.46 2.46 0.35
N ALA A 248 -3.18 2.14 0.15
CA ALA A 248 -2.69 1.45 -1.04
C ALA A 248 -1.76 0.31 -0.64
N SER A 249 -2.19 -0.55 0.29
CA SER A 249 -1.39 -1.63 0.85
C SER A 249 -1.99 -3.02 0.65
N ILE A 250 -3.30 -3.11 0.37
CA ILE A 250 -3.95 -4.39 0.16
C ILE A 250 -3.64 -4.89 -1.26
N THR A 251 -3.20 -6.15 -1.36
CA THR A 251 -2.91 -6.78 -2.65
C THR A 251 -4.04 -7.69 -3.09
N ALA A 252 -4.40 -7.60 -4.37
CA ALA A 252 -5.31 -8.52 -5.02
C ALA A 252 -4.51 -9.51 -5.87
N SER A 253 -4.73 -10.81 -5.64
CA SER A 253 -4.05 -11.85 -6.40
C SER A 253 -4.37 -11.77 -7.89
N LEU A 254 -3.41 -12.26 -8.69
CA LEU A 254 -3.50 -12.23 -10.14
C LEU A 254 -4.81 -12.86 -10.63
N GLY A 255 -5.68 -12.01 -11.19
CA GLY A 255 -6.91 -12.38 -11.85
C GLY A 255 -6.86 -12.05 -13.35
N ARG A 256 -7.73 -12.70 -14.15
CA ARG A 256 -7.89 -12.36 -15.57
C ARG A 256 -8.41 -10.94 -15.75
N VAL A 257 -9.37 -10.55 -14.91
CA VAL A 257 -9.95 -9.21 -14.87
C VAL A 257 -9.43 -8.54 -13.59
N PRO A 258 -8.71 -7.42 -13.70
CA PRO A 258 -8.21 -6.69 -12.53
C PRO A 258 -9.35 -6.01 -11.76
N ILE A 259 -9.11 -5.78 -10.48
CA ILE A 259 -10.06 -5.20 -9.54
C ILE A 259 -9.93 -3.67 -9.55
N TRP A 260 -11.07 -2.98 -9.60
CA TRP A 260 -11.16 -1.53 -9.39
C TRP A 260 -10.97 -1.18 -7.91
N PRO A 261 -10.47 0.02 -7.57
CA PRO A 261 -10.50 0.50 -6.19
C PRO A 261 -11.90 0.38 -5.59
N TYR A 262 -11.99 0.27 -4.27
CA TYR A 262 -13.27 0.10 -3.57
C TYR A 262 -13.20 0.71 -2.18
N THR A 263 -14.34 1.01 -1.59
CA THR A 263 -14.42 1.49 -0.20
C THR A 263 -14.60 0.34 0.78
N LEU A 264 -14.04 0.48 1.98
CA LEU A 264 -14.08 -0.54 3.04
C LEU A 264 -15.33 -0.47 3.93
N TYR A 265 -16.40 0.20 3.51
CA TYR A 265 -17.71 0.10 4.18
C TYR A 265 -18.27 -1.32 4.15
N PHE A 266 -17.95 -2.06 3.09
CA PHE A 266 -18.36 -3.43 2.85
C PHE A 266 -17.15 -4.35 2.79
N ARG A 267 -17.40 -5.65 2.89
CA ARG A 267 -16.37 -6.69 2.81
C ARG A 267 -15.59 -6.57 1.50
N MET A 268 -14.27 -6.77 1.60
CA MET A 268 -13.36 -6.79 0.45
C MET A 268 -13.84 -7.78 -0.63
N PRO A 269 -13.75 -7.41 -1.92
CA PRO A 269 -14.22 -8.25 -3.03
C PRO A 269 -13.25 -9.39 -3.41
N HIS A 270 -12.17 -9.58 -2.65
CA HIS A 270 -11.17 -10.61 -2.89
C HIS A 270 -10.59 -11.15 -1.59
N LYS A 271 -9.86 -12.26 -1.69
CA LYS A 271 -9.20 -12.88 -0.54
C LYS A 271 -8.05 -12.02 -0.04
N CYS A 272 -7.86 -12.03 1.28
CA CYS A 272 -6.68 -11.46 1.92
C CYS A 272 -5.45 -12.37 1.69
N ASN A 273 -4.70 -12.09 0.63
CA ASN A 273 -3.49 -12.84 0.29
C ASN A 273 -2.23 -11.98 0.57
N GLY A 274 -1.09 -12.62 0.85
CA GLY A 274 0.22 -11.94 0.96
C GLY A 274 0.53 -11.17 2.26
N ASN A 275 -0.49 -10.81 3.06
CA ASN A 275 -0.35 -9.80 4.14
C ASN A 275 -0.48 -10.38 5.55
N ALA A 276 0.24 -11.47 5.87
CA ALA A 276 0.06 -12.26 7.11
C ALA A 276 -1.42 -12.67 7.40
N HIS A 277 -2.28 -12.61 6.37
CA HIS A 277 -3.73 -12.77 6.47
C HIS A 277 -4.44 -11.81 7.44
N ASN A 278 -3.83 -10.66 7.77
CA ASN A 278 -4.41 -9.66 8.68
C ASN A 278 -5.03 -8.45 7.93
N CYS A 279 -5.98 -8.71 7.04
CA CYS A 279 -6.76 -7.65 6.38
C CYS A 279 -7.91 -7.16 7.28
N PRO A 280 -8.46 -5.96 7.05
CA PRO A 280 -9.60 -5.46 7.83
C PRO A 280 -10.83 -6.36 7.65
N SER A 281 -11.45 -6.74 8.76
CA SER A 281 -12.70 -7.51 8.77
C SER A 281 -13.93 -6.63 8.87
N ARG A 282 -13.82 -5.43 9.47
CA ARG A 282 -14.93 -4.52 9.80
C ARG A 282 -15.09 -3.40 8.77
N SER A 283 -16.18 -2.65 8.91
CA SER A 283 -16.48 -1.50 8.05
C SER A 283 -15.63 -0.29 8.43
N HIS A 284 -14.95 0.30 7.45
CA HIS A 284 -14.12 1.51 7.61
C HIS A 284 -14.43 2.52 6.49
N PRO A 285 -14.57 3.82 6.78
CA PRO A 285 -14.83 4.87 5.79
C PRO A 285 -13.56 5.27 5.02
N VAL A 286 -12.88 4.29 4.43
CA VAL A 286 -11.59 4.45 3.76
C VAL A 286 -11.65 3.81 2.37
N TRP A 287 -11.06 4.47 1.38
CA TRP A 287 -10.84 3.90 0.05
C TRP A 287 -9.63 2.96 0.05
N GLU A 288 -9.73 1.84 -0.62
CA GLU A 288 -8.61 0.96 -0.93
C GLU A 288 -8.22 1.14 -2.40
N MET A 289 -7.05 1.75 -2.62
CA MET A 289 -6.36 1.77 -3.91
C MET A 289 -5.62 0.43 -4.10
N VAL A 290 -6.43 -0.62 -4.29
CA VAL A 290 -5.98 -2.01 -4.34
C VAL A 290 -4.84 -2.24 -5.33
N MET A 291 -3.82 -2.96 -4.87
CA MET A 291 -2.66 -3.32 -5.67
C MET A 291 -2.90 -4.64 -6.39
N ASN A 292 -3.35 -4.57 -7.64
CA ASN A 292 -3.48 -5.75 -8.49
C ASN A 292 -2.11 -6.35 -8.80
N GLU A 293 -1.92 -7.64 -8.53
CA GLU A 293 -0.71 -8.35 -8.94
C GLU A 293 -0.52 -8.29 -10.46
N LEU A 294 0.70 -7.97 -10.88
CA LEU A 294 1.16 -8.04 -12.24
C LEU A 294 1.43 -9.49 -12.65
N ASP A 295 1.05 -9.82 -13.88
CA ASP A 295 1.39 -11.10 -14.48
C ASP A 295 2.82 -11.02 -15.01
N ARG A 296 3.68 -11.86 -14.44
CA ARG A 296 5.12 -11.88 -14.73
C ARG A 296 5.52 -12.95 -15.73
N ARG A 297 4.59 -13.69 -16.32
CA ARG A 297 4.91 -14.68 -17.36
C ARG A 297 5.47 -13.99 -18.60
N ASP A 298 6.49 -14.60 -19.21
CA ASP A 298 7.11 -14.09 -20.43
C ASP A 298 6.24 -14.43 -21.65
N ASP A 299 5.65 -15.62 -21.66
CA ASP A 299 4.60 -16.05 -22.58
C ASP A 299 3.39 -16.60 -21.78
N PRO A 300 2.34 -15.80 -21.56
CA PRO A 300 1.17 -16.22 -20.78
C PRO A 300 0.35 -17.36 -21.44
N THR A 301 0.63 -17.67 -22.72
CA THR A 301 -0.04 -18.75 -23.46
C THR A 301 0.67 -20.09 -23.36
N PHE A 302 1.96 -20.08 -23.03
CA PHE A 302 2.80 -21.27 -22.93
C PHE A 302 3.32 -21.53 -21.50
N ASP A 303 3.64 -20.47 -20.77
CA ASP A 303 4.19 -20.58 -19.42
C ASP A 303 3.17 -21.16 -18.44
N GLU A 304 3.67 -21.98 -17.51
CA GLU A 304 2.90 -22.46 -16.38
C GLU A 304 2.35 -21.32 -15.52
N SER A 305 1.31 -21.61 -14.75
CA SER A 305 0.72 -20.63 -13.83
C SER A 305 1.76 -20.20 -12.80
N LEU A 306 2.20 -18.94 -12.87
CA LEU A 306 3.07 -18.32 -11.87
C LEU A 306 2.27 -17.39 -10.96
N PRO A 307 2.65 -17.27 -9.67
CA PRO A 307 2.12 -16.19 -8.84
C PRO A 307 2.53 -14.85 -9.43
N GLY A 308 1.64 -13.86 -9.33
CA GLY A 308 1.94 -12.51 -9.78
C GLY A 308 2.90 -11.77 -8.84
N CYS A 309 3.12 -10.50 -9.13
CA CYS A 309 3.96 -9.60 -8.32
C CYS A 309 3.27 -8.26 -8.14
N HIS A 310 3.21 -7.74 -6.92
CA HIS A 310 2.52 -6.50 -6.57
C HIS A 310 3.43 -5.25 -6.68
N MET A 311 4.75 -5.40 -6.48
CA MET A 311 5.75 -4.39 -6.81
C MET A 311 6.46 -4.83 -8.09
N VAL A 312 6.85 -3.90 -8.96
CA VAL A 312 7.59 -4.26 -10.17
C VAL A 312 8.94 -4.90 -9.81
N ASP A 313 9.60 -4.38 -8.77
CA ASP A 313 10.86 -4.93 -8.29
C ASP A 313 10.74 -6.32 -7.63
N SER A 314 9.52 -6.75 -7.23
CA SER A 314 9.30 -8.11 -6.73
C SER A 314 9.04 -9.15 -7.83
N CYS A 315 8.95 -8.72 -9.10
CA CYS A 315 8.87 -9.59 -10.27
C CYS A 315 10.25 -10.21 -10.58
N SER A 316 10.67 -11.20 -9.80
CA SER A 316 12.05 -11.73 -9.75
C SER A 316 12.61 -12.29 -11.06
N ASN A 317 11.76 -12.64 -12.04
CA ASN A 317 12.17 -13.12 -13.35
C ASN A 317 12.53 -12.01 -14.35
N VAL A 318 12.27 -10.74 -14.00
CA VAL A 318 12.63 -9.59 -14.84
C VAL A 318 14.11 -9.26 -14.65
N ALA A 319 14.93 -9.75 -15.58
CA ALA A 319 16.38 -9.63 -15.55
C ALA A 319 16.97 -8.79 -16.70
N SER A 320 16.16 -8.33 -17.67
CA SER A 320 16.59 -7.46 -18.78
C SER A 320 15.56 -6.39 -19.14
N GLY A 321 16.01 -5.35 -19.84
CA GLY A 321 15.12 -4.30 -20.37
C GLY A 321 14.00 -4.88 -21.24
N ASP A 322 14.30 -5.87 -22.08
CA ASP A 322 13.29 -6.52 -22.94
C ASP A 322 12.21 -7.26 -22.15
N GLN A 323 12.58 -7.95 -21.07
CA GLN A 323 11.63 -8.60 -20.17
C GLN A 323 10.75 -7.57 -19.47
N PHE A 324 11.36 -6.47 -18.99
CA PHE A 324 10.61 -5.39 -18.38
C PHE A 324 9.65 -4.72 -19.37
N ALA A 325 10.10 -4.53 -20.62
CA ALA A 325 9.27 -4.00 -21.69
C ALA A 325 8.05 -4.89 -21.94
N ARG A 326 8.24 -6.20 -22.04
CA ARG A 326 7.13 -7.17 -22.19
C ARG A 326 6.18 -7.14 -20.99
N LEU A 327 6.72 -7.11 -19.76
CA LEU A 327 5.91 -7.00 -18.54
C LEU A 327 4.96 -5.80 -18.63
N LEU A 328 5.49 -4.61 -18.96
CA LEU A 328 4.69 -3.38 -19.07
C LEU A 328 3.55 -3.51 -20.10
N ARG A 329 3.84 -3.96 -21.32
CA ARG A 329 2.84 -4.05 -22.40
C ARG A 329 1.83 -5.17 -22.15
N HIS A 330 2.26 -6.31 -21.62
CA HIS A 330 1.36 -7.41 -21.27
C HIS A 330 0.34 -6.98 -20.21
N ASN A 331 0.82 -6.37 -19.13
CA ASN A 331 -0.02 -5.91 -18.04
C ASN A 331 -0.92 -4.74 -18.47
N PHE A 332 -0.43 -3.81 -19.29
CA PHE A 332 -1.28 -2.81 -19.93
C PHE A 332 -2.42 -3.44 -20.73
N ASN A 333 -2.12 -4.41 -21.60
CA ASN A 333 -3.14 -5.08 -22.40
C ASN A 333 -4.15 -5.87 -21.56
N ARG A 334 -3.74 -6.44 -20.41
CA ARG A 334 -4.69 -7.10 -19.48
C ARG A 334 -5.74 -6.11 -18.97
N HIS A 335 -5.32 -4.93 -18.53
CA HIS A 335 -6.23 -3.90 -18.02
C HIS A 335 -7.05 -3.28 -19.16
N TYR A 336 -6.36 -2.84 -20.22
CA TYR A 336 -6.94 -2.07 -21.33
C TYR A 336 -7.99 -2.85 -22.14
N ASN A 337 -7.77 -4.16 -22.36
CA ASN A 337 -8.68 -5.01 -23.14
C ASN A 337 -9.77 -5.69 -22.29
N SER A 338 -9.83 -5.43 -20.98
CA SER A 338 -10.85 -5.98 -20.09
C SER A 338 -11.77 -4.87 -19.55
N ASN A 339 -11.71 -4.56 -18.25
CA ASN A 339 -12.57 -3.59 -17.58
C ASN A 339 -11.91 -2.22 -17.36
N ARG A 340 -10.69 -2.00 -17.89
CA ARG A 340 -9.91 -0.77 -17.75
C ARG A 340 -9.67 -0.33 -16.30
N ALA A 341 -9.65 -1.26 -15.34
CA ALA A 341 -9.23 -0.94 -13.98
C ALA A 341 -7.85 -0.26 -13.99
N PRO A 342 -7.57 0.68 -13.07
CA PRO A 342 -6.30 1.38 -13.02
C PRO A 342 -5.11 0.42 -13.03
N LEU A 343 -4.14 0.65 -13.91
CA LEU A 343 -2.89 -0.10 -13.92
C LEU A 343 -1.91 0.54 -12.94
N GLY A 344 -1.67 -0.12 -11.81
CA GLY A 344 -0.66 0.28 -10.84
C GLY A 344 0.73 -0.19 -11.26
N LEU A 345 1.68 0.76 -11.39
CA LEU A 345 3.10 0.49 -11.59
C LEU A 345 3.87 1.01 -10.38
N HIS A 346 4.16 0.11 -9.45
CA HIS A 346 4.72 0.43 -8.14
C HIS A 346 6.21 0.10 -8.08
N PHE A 347 7.05 1.07 -7.72
CA PHE A 347 8.50 0.97 -7.80
C PHE A 347 9.19 1.40 -6.50
N HIS A 348 10.33 0.77 -6.23
CA HIS A 348 11.43 1.41 -5.53
C HIS A 348 12.35 2.11 -6.55
N ALA A 349 12.69 3.38 -6.31
CA ALA A 349 13.55 4.14 -7.23
C ALA A 349 14.93 3.50 -7.44
N SER A 350 15.47 2.86 -6.40
CA SER A 350 16.74 2.11 -6.46
C SER A 350 16.73 1.00 -7.50
N TRP A 351 15.60 0.30 -7.69
CA TRP A 351 15.47 -0.75 -8.70
C TRP A 351 15.50 -0.19 -10.12
N LEU A 352 14.78 0.90 -10.39
CA LEU A 352 14.81 1.56 -11.70
C LEU A 352 16.19 2.17 -12.02
N LYS A 353 16.91 2.66 -11.00
CA LYS A 353 18.29 3.14 -11.17
C LYS A 353 19.33 2.03 -11.28
N SER A 354 19.01 0.82 -10.84
CA SER A 354 19.97 -0.31 -10.85
C SER A 354 20.46 -0.62 -12.26
N LYS A 355 19.63 -0.38 -13.28
CA LYS A 355 19.98 -0.57 -14.69
C LYS A 355 19.37 0.53 -15.54
N LYS A 356 20.22 1.16 -16.36
CA LYS A 356 19.81 2.19 -17.32
C LYS A 356 18.68 1.70 -18.25
N GLU A 357 18.75 0.44 -18.70
CA GLU A 357 17.74 -0.18 -19.54
C GLU A 357 16.33 -0.19 -18.92
N TYR A 358 16.21 -0.29 -17.59
CA TYR A 358 14.89 -0.30 -16.94
C TYR A 358 14.25 1.09 -16.99
N ARG A 359 15.01 2.13 -16.63
CA ARG A 359 14.56 3.52 -16.77
C ARG A 359 14.18 3.84 -18.22
N ASP A 360 15.05 3.50 -19.16
CA ASP A 360 14.86 3.83 -20.57
C ASP A 360 13.61 3.11 -21.14
N GLU A 361 13.35 1.86 -20.73
CA GLU A 361 12.13 1.13 -21.14
C GLU A 361 10.85 1.64 -20.49
N LEU A 362 10.90 2.11 -19.23
CA LEU A 362 9.76 2.80 -18.62
C LEU A 362 9.43 4.09 -19.37
N ILE A 363 10.43 4.91 -19.68
CA ILE A 363 10.24 6.15 -20.44
C ILE A 363 9.63 5.86 -21.82
N LYS A 364 10.17 4.86 -22.53
CA LYS A 364 9.65 4.43 -23.82
C LYS A 364 8.22 3.93 -23.73
N PHE A 365 7.86 3.18 -22.68
CA PHE A 365 6.48 2.77 -22.44
C PHE A 365 5.55 3.97 -22.21
N ILE A 366 5.97 4.95 -21.40
CA ILE A 366 5.18 6.16 -21.16
C ILE A 366 4.94 6.89 -22.49
N GLU A 367 5.99 7.14 -23.27
CA GLU A 367 5.90 7.85 -24.55
C GLU A 367 5.02 7.09 -25.56
N GLU A 368 5.11 5.76 -25.60
CA GLU A 368 4.22 4.91 -26.40
C GLU A 368 2.75 5.07 -25.98
N MET A 369 2.45 5.03 -24.68
CA MET A 369 1.09 5.17 -24.17
C MET A 369 0.52 6.57 -24.39
N LEU A 370 1.35 7.61 -24.33
CA LEU A 370 0.95 8.99 -24.60
C LEU A 370 0.60 9.27 -26.07
N THR A 371 0.87 8.35 -26.99
CA THR A 371 0.35 8.43 -28.37
C THR A 371 -1.14 8.12 -28.45
N ARG A 372 -1.73 7.55 -27.39
CA ARG A 372 -3.15 7.21 -27.30
C ARG A 372 -3.94 8.34 -26.64
N ASN A 373 -5.12 8.63 -27.17
CA ASN A 373 -5.99 9.68 -26.64
C ASN A 373 -6.87 9.23 -25.45
N ASP A 374 -6.80 7.95 -25.10
CA ASP A 374 -7.63 7.32 -24.07
C ASP A 374 -6.83 6.74 -22.89
N VAL A 375 -5.53 7.05 -22.80
CA VAL A 375 -4.64 6.63 -21.69
C VAL A 375 -4.17 7.86 -20.91
N PHE A 376 -4.24 7.78 -19.58
CA PHE A 376 -3.88 8.88 -18.68
C PHE A 376 -2.98 8.41 -17.55
N PHE A 377 -1.86 9.11 -17.35
CA PHE A 377 -0.97 8.94 -16.20
C PHE A 377 -1.36 9.91 -15.10
N VAL A 378 -1.97 9.38 -14.04
CA VAL A 378 -2.65 10.15 -12.99
C VAL A 378 -2.14 9.74 -11.62
N THR A 379 -2.41 10.60 -10.61
CA THR A 379 -2.17 10.25 -9.21
C THR A 379 -3.23 9.26 -8.71
N ASN A 380 -3.00 8.63 -7.56
CA ASN A 380 -4.01 7.78 -6.92
C ASN A 380 -5.26 8.58 -6.52
N LEU A 381 -5.08 9.80 -5.98
CA LEU A 381 -6.21 10.70 -5.70
C LEU A 381 -7.04 10.99 -6.96
N GLN A 382 -6.38 11.23 -8.10
CA GLN A 382 -7.07 11.51 -9.36
C GLN A 382 -7.88 10.30 -9.87
N VAL A 383 -7.47 9.07 -9.57
CA VAL A 383 -8.29 7.88 -9.80
C VAL A 383 -9.55 7.94 -8.95
N ILE A 384 -9.42 8.18 -7.64
CA ILE A 384 -10.58 8.27 -6.73
C ILE A 384 -11.52 9.39 -7.17
N GLN A 385 -11.01 10.57 -7.52
CA GLN A 385 -11.82 11.69 -8.03
C GLN A 385 -12.60 11.31 -9.30
N TRP A 386 -11.97 10.59 -10.24
CA TRP A 386 -12.68 10.07 -11.41
C TRP A 386 -13.74 9.05 -11.01
N MET A 387 -13.46 8.17 -10.06
CA MET A 387 -14.43 7.18 -9.58
C MET A 387 -15.62 7.83 -8.86
N GLN A 388 -15.39 8.91 -8.12
CA GLN A 388 -16.43 9.69 -7.46
C GLN A 388 -17.36 10.39 -8.46
N ASN A 389 -16.84 10.77 -9.62
CA ASN A 389 -17.61 11.37 -10.71
C ASN A 389 -17.22 10.75 -12.08
N PRO A 390 -17.66 9.51 -12.36
CA PRO A 390 -17.24 8.78 -13.56
C PRO A 390 -17.56 9.56 -14.83
N THR A 391 -16.52 9.89 -15.58
CA THR A 391 -16.59 10.75 -16.75
C THR A 391 -16.07 10.01 -17.99
N GLU A 392 -16.89 9.95 -19.04
CA GLU A 392 -16.53 9.33 -20.32
C GLU A 392 -15.41 10.07 -21.05
N LEU A 393 -14.64 9.36 -21.88
CA LEU A 393 -13.48 9.87 -22.64
C LEU A 393 -13.70 11.23 -23.31
N ASN A 394 -14.84 11.44 -23.96
CA ASN A 394 -15.14 12.67 -24.70
C ASN A 394 -15.20 13.92 -23.81
N SER A 395 -15.49 13.74 -22.51
CA SER A 395 -15.63 14.81 -21.53
C SER A 395 -14.38 14.98 -20.65
N LEU A 396 -13.44 14.03 -20.68
CA LEU A 396 -12.24 14.05 -19.82
C LEU A 396 -11.28 15.19 -20.11
N ARG A 397 -11.29 15.72 -21.34
CA ARG A 397 -10.49 16.91 -21.65
C ARG A 397 -10.84 18.08 -20.74
N ASP A 398 -12.07 18.14 -20.23
CA ASP A 398 -12.58 19.24 -19.41
C ASP A 398 -12.87 18.85 -17.95
N PHE A 399 -12.45 17.65 -17.53
CA PHE A 399 -12.51 17.18 -16.14
C PHE A 399 -11.57 18.00 -15.25
N GLN A 400 -12.11 18.73 -14.28
CA GLN A 400 -11.40 19.80 -13.58
C GLN A 400 -10.35 19.26 -12.59
N GLU A 401 -10.68 18.16 -11.94
CA GLU A 401 -9.86 17.47 -10.94
C GLU A 401 -8.52 17.00 -11.55
N TRP A 402 -8.51 16.69 -12.86
CA TRP A 402 -7.29 16.32 -13.58
C TRP A 402 -6.55 17.51 -14.20
N LYS A 403 -7.08 18.73 -14.06
CA LYS A 403 -6.44 19.99 -14.47
C LYS A 403 -5.76 20.72 -13.31
N GLU A 404 -5.91 20.25 -12.08
CA GLU A 404 -5.16 20.81 -10.96
C GLU A 404 -3.66 20.68 -11.22
N LYS A 405 -2.90 21.78 -11.06
CA LYS A 405 -1.46 21.84 -11.32
C LYS A 405 -1.10 21.23 -12.70
N CYS A 406 -1.91 21.54 -13.73
CA CYS A 406 -1.82 20.99 -15.08
C CYS A 406 -0.42 21.11 -15.71
N ASP A 407 0.10 22.33 -15.77
CA ASP A 407 1.45 22.63 -16.26
C ASP A 407 2.10 23.70 -15.37
N VAL A 408 2.68 23.27 -14.26
CA VAL A 408 3.28 24.17 -13.28
C VAL A 408 4.64 24.64 -13.78
N LYS A 409 4.77 25.95 -14.01
CA LYS A 409 6.04 26.63 -14.27
C LYS A 409 6.54 27.37 -13.02
N GLY A 410 7.74 27.93 -13.11
CA GLY A 410 8.35 28.68 -12.03
C GLY A 410 9.39 27.89 -11.24
N GLN A 411 10.00 28.57 -10.28
CA GLN A 411 11.11 28.06 -9.48
C GLN A 411 10.61 27.34 -8.21
N PRO A 412 11.43 26.45 -7.62
CA PRO A 412 11.18 25.90 -6.29
C PRO A 412 11.04 27.00 -5.23
N TYR A 413 10.46 26.66 -4.08
CA TYR A 413 10.22 27.60 -2.98
C TYR A 413 11.51 28.24 -2.44
N CYS A 414 12.61 27.49 -2.40
CA CYS A 414 13.93 28.00 -2.08
C CYS A 414 14.99 27.44 -3.04
N SER A 415 16.00 28.26 -3.39
CA SER A 415 17.10 27.84 -4.28
C SER A 415 18.17 27.02 -3.56
N LEU A 416 18.35 27.27 -2.25
CA LEU A 416 19.31 26.55 -1.42
C LEU A 416 18.60 26.12 -0.12
N PRO A 417 18.25 24.84 0.03
CA PRO A 417 17.60 24.36 1.25
C PRO A 417 18.58 24.37 2.43
N ASN A 418 18.03 24.57 3.63
CA ASN A 418 18.77 24.39 4.87
C ASN A 418 19.17 22.93 5.01
N ALA A 419 20.44 22.67 5.31
CA ALA A 419 20.96 21.33 5.60
C ALA A 419 21.16 21.20 7.11
N CYS A 420 20.13 20.74 7.81
CA CYS A 420 20.09 20.70 9.27
C CYS A 420 20.75 19.42 9.80
N PRO A 421 21.95 19.47 10.42
CA PRO A 421 22.55 18.30 11.05
C PRO A 421 21.91 18.10 12.43
N LEU A 422 21.07 17.08 12.56
CA LEU A 422 20.22 16.88 13.72
C LEU A 422 20.51 15.54 14.39
N THR A 423 20.21 15.46 15.68
CA THR A 423 20.26 14.23 16.47
C THR A 423 18.95 14.10 17.26
N THR A 424 18.64 12.89 17.70
CA THR A 424 17.53 12.63 18.62
C THR A 424 17.91 11.52 19.59
N ARG A 425 17.30 11.51 20.77
CA ARG A 425 17.50 10.44 21.77
C ARG A 425 16.95 9.10 21.30
N GLU A 426 16.00 9.11 20.38
CA GLU A 426 15.35 7.91 19.83
C GLU A 426 16.25 7.15 18.85
N LEU A 427 17.27 7.81 18.28
CA LEU A 427 18.28 7.24 17.37
C LEU A 427 19.69 7.53 17.91
N PRO A 428 20.09 6.89 19.02
CA PRO A 428 21.33 7.21 19.71
C PRO A 428 22.54 6.93 18.83
N GLY A 429 23.43 7.91 18.69
CA GLY A 429 24.66 7.81 17.92
C GLY A 429 24.52 8.14 16.43
N GLU A 430 23.31 8.42 15.95
CA GLU A 430 23.09 8.88 14.57
C GLU A 430 23.01 10.41 14.49
N THR A 431 23.74 11.00 13.53
CA THR A 431 23.55 12.38 13.10
C THR A 431 22.95 12.35 11.70
N LEU A 432 21.72 12.82 11.57
CA LEU A 432 20.95 12.80 10.34
C LEU A 432 20.79 14.21 9.79
N ARG A 433 21.01 14.37 8.48
CA ARG A 433 20.79 15.64 7.80
C ARG A 433 19.36 15.70 7.28
N LEU A 434 18.59 16.64 7.79
CA LEU A 434 17.26 16.98 7.28
C LEU A 434 17.39 18.20 6.36
N PHE A 435 16.95 18.06 5.12
CA PHE A 435 16.95 19.15 4.15
C PHE A 435 15.56 19.75 4.03
N THR A 436 15.42 21.06 4.23
CA THR A 436 14.13 21.76 4.16
C THR A 436 14.32 23.23 3.78
N CYS A 437 13.32 23.85 3.18
CA CYS A 437 13.29 25.31 3.01
C CYS A 437 12.81 26.06 4.27
N MET A 438 12.35 25.32 5.27
CA MET A 438 11.88 25.87 6.55
C MET A 438 13.03 25.99 7.54
N GLU A 439 12.79 26.63 8.69
CA GLU A 439 13.79 26.72 9.76
C GLU A 439 14.17 25.32 10.26
N CYS A 440 15.45 25.15 10.61
CA CYS A 440 15.92 23.89 11.18
C CYS A 440 15.26 23.66 12.55
N PRO A 441 14.72 22.46 12.81
CA PRO A 441 14.20 22.10 14.12
C PRO A 441 15.35 21.94 15.12
N ASN A 442 15.02 21.85 16.42
CA ASN A 442 16.00 21.67 17.49
C ASN A 442 16.58 20.25 17.53
N ASN A 443 15.73 19.25 17.26
CA ASN A 443 16.08 17.83 17.25
C ASN A 443 15.65 17.17 15.94
N TYR A 444 16.19 15.99 15.65
CA TYR A 444 15.72 15.19 14.52
C TYR A 444 14.30 14.69 14.82
N PRO A 445 13.30 15.03 13.99
CA PRO A 445 11.94 14.57 14.20
C PRO A 445 11.88 13.04 14.23
N TRP A 446 11.11 12.46 15.15
CA TRP A 446 10.90 11.01 15.19
C TRP A 446 9.56 10.65 15.84
N ILE A 447 9.37 9.39 16.25
CA ILE A 447 8.10 8.85 16.75
C ILE A 447 7.54 9.65 17.92
N LEU A 448 8.36 9.98 18.92
CA LEU A 448 7.90 10.68 20.12
C LEU A 448 7.88 12.21 19.98
N ASP A 449 8.63 12.76 19.02
CA ASP A 449 8.67 14.19 18.69
C ASP A 449 8.66 14.38 17.16
N PRO A 450 7.49 14.27 16.50
CA PRO A 450 7.38 14.46 15.05
C PRO A 450 7.59 15.93 14.64
N THR A 451 7.65 16.87 15.57
CA THR A 451 7.91 18.28 15.27
C THR A 451 9.39 18.63 15.29
N GLY A 452 10.20 17.87 16.04
CA GLY A 452 11.60 18.17 16.31
C GLY A 452 11.80 19.41 17.19
N ASP A 453 10.75 19.93 17.83
CA ASP A 453 10.83 21.12 18.69
C ASP A 453 11.55 20.81 20.02
N GLY A 454 11.61 19.53 20.39
CA GLY A 454 12.07 19.03 21.68
C GLY A 454 10.96 19.03 22.71
N PHE A 455 11.01 18.08 23.64
CA PHE A 455 10.16 18.11 24.82
C PHE A 455 10.49 19.36 25.64
N SER A 456 9.58 20.35 25.65
CA SER A 456 9.59 21.36 26.71
C SER A 456 9.34 20.63 28.02
N VAL A 457 10.39 20.48 28.83
CA VAL A 457 10.29 19.94 30.20
C VAL A 457 9.46 20.87 31.06
#